data_AF-A0AAU9TY66-F1
#
_entry.id   AF-A0AAU9TY66-F1
#
_cell.length_a   1.000
_cell.length_b   1.000
_cell.length_c   1.000
_cell.angle_alpha   90.00
_cell.angle_beta   90.00
_cell.angle_gamma   90.00
#
_symmetry.space_group_name_H-M   'P 1'
#
loop_
_entity.id
_entity.type
_entity.pdbx_description
1 polymer ?
#
loop_
_entity_poly.entity_id
_entity_poly.type
_entity_poly.pdbx_seq_one_letter_code
_entity_poly.pdbx_strand_id
1 'polypeptide(L)'
;MGYKWQKCHNKRRILVERPAVIYARSVYLREIRRIELTDTSSSNRLILVHAGSRAGFLNSGNLLFKASTATGDYHRQMNQTNFEKWTTEMLIPNLPPPSVVVMDNATYHSVQENKVPTKCSTKPVMLEWLLKNNVEASILMRKDELFRLIEIHKPKEKTFKIDEYVKSHGHIVVRLPSYMCDLNPIELAWAKIKRIVRGHHINSDLSLIKLREVTELAISQVTEEDWRGFDDHVIVLEEHYWQRDGLIEDAVDRFLSLRSAMTVMIVTPILPYL
;
A
#
# COMPACT_ATOMS: atom_id res chain seq x y z
N MET A 1 -10.50 35.46 19.72
CA MET A 1 -9.50 34.40 20.00
C MET A 1 -10.19 33.05 20.18
N GLY A 2 -9.76 32.01 19.46
CA GLY A 2 -10.44 30.70 19.39
C GLY A 2 -10.26 29.77 20.60
N TYR A 3 -9.54 30.21 21.62
CA TYR A 3 -9.18 29.40 22.79
C TYR A 3 -9.80 29.94 24.08
N LYS A 4 -9.88 29.08 25.11
CA LYS A 4 -10.29 29.41 26.47
C LYS A 4 -9.44 28.64 27.48
N TRP A 5 -9.22 29.21 28.65
CA TRP A 5 -8.62 28.48 29.76
C TRP A 5 -9.67 27.59 30.43
N GLN A 6 -9.37 26.30 30.59
CA GLN A 6 -10.21 25.34 31.29
C GLN A 6 -9.48 24.85 32.54
N LYS A 7 -10.17 24.90 33.68
CA LYS A 7 -9.63 24.47 34.97
C LYS A 7 -9.78 22.95 35.10
N CYS A 8 -8.67 22.27 35.35
CA CYS A 8 -8.62 20.86 35.65
C CYS A 8 -9.00 20.61 37.13
N HIS A 9 -9.34 19.36 37.45
CA HIS A 9 -9.71 18.93 38.80
C HIS A 9 -8.60 19.22 39.83
N ASN A 10 -7.33 19.20 39.42
CA ASN A 10 -6.16 19.53 40.24
C ASN A 10 -5.80 21.03 40.27
N LYS A 11 -6.75 21.92 39.96
CA LYS A 11 -6.61 23.40 39.94
C LYS A 11 -5.65 23.97 38.88
N ARG A 12 -4.96 23.16 38.07
CA ARG A 12 -4.20 23.63 36.89
C ARG A 12 -5.14 24.15 35.81
N ARG A 13 -4.70 25.12 35.01
CA ARG A 13 -5.46 25.62 33.85
C ARG A 13 -4.77 25.14 32.58
N ILE A 14 -5.54 24.53 31.69
CA ILE A 14 -5.11 24.16 30.35
C ILE A 14 -5.77 25.08 29.34
N LEU A 15 -5.02 25.51 28.32
CA LEU A 15 -5.58 26.29 27.23
C LEU A 15 -6.22 25.30 26.24
N VAL A 16 -7.52 25.38 26.06
CA VAL A 16 -8.29 24.50 25.17
C VAL A 16 -9.01 25.31 24.12
N GLU A 17 -9.08 24.79 22.90
CA GLU A 17 -9.86 25.41 21.84
C GLU A 17 -11.35 25.40 22.23
N ARG A 18 -12.07 26.48 21.93
CA ARG A 18 -13.47 26.60 22.31
C ARG A 18 -14.29 25.54 21.54
N PRO A 19 -15.17 24.77 22.22
CA PRO A 19 -15.98 23.75 21.54
C PRO A 19 -16.79 24.28 20.34
N ALA A 20 -17.27 25.53 20.39
CA ALA A 20 -17.96 26.16 19.29
C ALA A 20 -17.08 26.35 18.02
N VAL A 21 -15.77 26.60 18.20
CA VAL A 21 -14.81 26.73 17.09
C VAL A 21 -14.54 25.35 16.47
N ILE A 22 -14.34 24.33 17.30
CA ILE A 22 -14.19 22.94 16.85
C ILE A 22 -15.44 22.49 16.07
N TYR A 23 -16.63 22.82 16.58
CA TYR A 23 -17.90 22.50 15.94
C TYR A 23 -18.05 23.22 14.59
N ALA A 24 -17.83 24.53 14.53
CA ALA A 24 -17.90 25.30 13.29
C ALA A 24 -16.91 24.78 12.24
N ARG A 25 -15.67 24.45 12.64
CA ARG A 25 -14.68 23.83 11.76
C ARG A 25 -15.14 22.45 11.27
N SER A 26 -15.75 21.64 12.14
CA SER A 26 -16.26 20.32 11.76
C SER A 26 -17.43 20.40 10.76
N VAL A 27 -18.31 21.40 10.90
CA VAL A 27 -19.39 21.67 9.94
C VAL A 27 -18.81 22.13 8.61
N TYR A 28 -17.88 23.09 8.61
CA TYR A 28 -17.19 23.53 7.40
C TYR A 28 -16.48 22.39 6.67
N LEU A 29 -15.68 21.58 7.39
CA LEU A 29 -14.98 20.43 6.81
C LEU A 29 -15.95 19.38 6.27
N ARG A 30 -17.13 19.21 6.90
CA ARG A 30 -18.18 18.31 6.40
C ARG A 30 -18.78 18.83 5.10
N GLU A 31 -19.04 20.13 4.99
CA GLU A 31 -19.56 20.74 3.77
C GLU A 31 -18.52 20.75 2.64
N ILE A 32 -17.25 21.06 2.92
CA ILE A 32 -16.16 20.91 1.93
C ILE A 32 -16.08 19.47 1.42
N ARG A 33 -16.06 18.49 2.32
CA ARG A 33 -16.08 17.07 1.92
C ARG A 33 -17.32 16.70 1.11
N ARG A 34 -18.50 17.26 1.46
CA ARG A 34 -19.74 17.03 0.72
C ARG A 34 -19.65 17.61 -0.70
N ILE A 35 -19.12 18.82 -0.83
CA ILE A 35 -18.91 19.49 -2.12
C ILE A 35 -17.90 18.70 -2.98
N GLU A 36 -16.77 18.28 -2.40
CA GLU A 36 -15.76 17.41 -3.06
C GLU A 36 -16.35 16.05 -3.49
N LEU A 37 -17.29 15.50 -2.71
CA LEU A 37 -18.00 14.26 -3.06
C LEU A 37 -19.03 14.45 -4.18
N THR A 38 -19.65 15.63 -4.29
CA THR A 38 -20.59 15.93 -5.38
C THR A 38 -19.89 16.27 -6.70
N ASP A 39 -18.68 16.80 -6.67
CA ASP A 39 -17.92 17.20 -7.87
C ASP A 39 -17.17 16.02 -8.54
N THR A 40 -17.23 14.82 -7.94
CA THR A 40 -16.53 13.61 -8.42
C THR A 40 -17.47 12.53 -8.96
N SER A 41 -18.75 12.83 -9.15
CA SER A 41 -19.73 11.87 -9.69
C SER A 41 -19.77 11.84 -11.22
N SER A 42 -18.62 11.69 -11.89
CA SER A 42 -18.68 11.11 -13.23
C SER A 42 -19.08 9.63 -13.07
N SER A 43 -20.18 9.23 -13.71
CA SER A 43 -20.62 7.83 -13.75
C SER A 43 -19.66 6.93 -14.54
N ASN A 44 -18.76 7.54 -15.31
CA ASN A 44 -17.74 6.88 -16.10
C ASN A 44 -16.37 7.07 -15.44
N ARG A 45 -15.79 5.95 -15.02
CA ARG A 45 -14.44 5.85 -14.47
C ARG A 45 -13.70 4.75 -15.22
N LEU A 46 -12.39 4.88 -15.38
CA LEU A 46 -11.53 3.85 -15.95
C LEU A 46 -10.51 3.39 -14.90
N ILE A 47 -10.24 2.10 -14.87
CA ILE A 47 -9.12 1.49 -14.17
C ILE A 47 -8.07 1.16 -15.21
N LEU A 48 -6.85 1.62 -14.93
CA LEU A 48 -5.69 1.46 -15.79
C LEU A 48 -4.63 0.67 -15.01
N VAL A 49 -4.16 -0.42 -15.61
CA VAL A 49 -3.05 -1.24 -15.11
C VAL A 49 -2.00 -1.30 -16.20
N HIS A 50 -0.75 -1.00 -15.85
CA HIS A 50 0.36 -1.03 -16.79
C HIS A 50 1.67 -1.24 -16.03
N ALA A 51 2.70 -1.69 -16.73
CA ALA A 51 4.08 -1.63 -16.28
C ALA A 51 4.94 -0.79 -17.23
N GLY A 52 5.95 -0.11 -16.70
CA GLY A 52 6.90 0.67 -17.47
C GLY A 52 8.29 0.57 -16.86
N SER A 53 9.27 1.00 -17.64
CA SER A 53 10.67 1.06 -17.28
C SER A 53 11.28 2.36 -17.79
N ARG A 54 12.56 2.58 -17.56
CA ARG A 54 13.31 3.70 -18.15
C ARG A 54 13.20 3.76 -19.69
N ALA A 55 12.95 2.63 -20.35
CA ALA A 55 12.75 2.54 -21.81
C ALA A 55 11.32 2.90 -22.26
N GLY A 56 10.43 3.27 -21.33
CA GLY A 56 9.03 3.54 -21.62
C GLY A 56 8.08 2.52 -21.02
N PHE A 57 6.79 2.69 -21.34
CA PHE A 57 5.77 1.68 -21.08
C PHE A 57 6.07 0.38 -21.83
N LEU A 58 5.80 -0.78 -21.22
CA LEU A 58 5.93 -2.07 -21.91
C LEU A 58 4.98 -2.14 -23.11
N ASN A 59 5.50 -2.51 -24.28
CA ASN A 59 4.66 -2.76 -25.46
C ASN A 59 3.60 -3.83 -25.11
N SER A 60 2.34 -3.55 -25.44
CA SER A 60 1.19 -4.42 -25.14
C SER A 60 0.97 -4.69 -23.64
N GLY A 61 1.54 -3.90 -22.72
CA GLY A 61 1.37 -4.07 -21.27
C GLY A 61 0.12 -3.40 -20.67
N ASN A 62 -0.65 -2.65 -21.46
CA ASN A 62 -1.81 -1.88 -21.00
C ASN A 62 -3.05 -2.76 -20.80
N LEU A 63 -3.68 -2.66 -19.63
CA LEU A 63 -5.05 -3.09 -19.39
C LEU A 63 -5.90 -1.91 -18.93
N LEU A 64 -6.87 -1.52 -19.77
CA LEU A 64 -7.80 -0.42 -19.51
C LEU A 64 -9.25 -0.94 -19.50
N PHE A 65 -9.94 -0.80 -18.37
CA PHE A 65 -11.35 -1.24 -18.23
C PHE A 65 -12.21 -0.26 -17.45
N LYS A 66 -13.54 -0.29 -17.68
CA LYS A 66 -14.48 0.59 -16.99
C LYS A 66 -14.60 0.21 -15.51
N ALA A 67 -14.48 1.20 -14.63
CA ALA A 67 -14.86 1.04 -13.25
C ALA A 67 -16.40 1.03 -13.11
N SER A 68 -16.97 0.00 -12.50
CA SER A 68 -18.42 -0.08 -12.24
C SER A 68 -18.85 0.93 -11.15
N THR A 69 -20.12 1.32 -11.16
CA THR A 69 -20.69 2.37 -10.28
C THR A 69 -20.96 1.93 -8.83
N ALA A 70 -20.41 0.81 -8.37
CA ALA A 70 -20.59 0.38 -6.98
C ALA A 70 -19.82 1.34 -6.05
N THR A 71 -20.60 2.07 -5.24
CA THR A 71 -20.17 3.12 -4.34
C THR A 71 -19.10 2.68 -3.34
N GLY A 72 -18.03 3.48 -3.21
CA GLY A 72 -17.29 3.62 -1.96
C GLY A 72 -16.04 2.78 -1.72
N ASP A 73 -15.59 1.95 -2.67
CA ASP A 73 -14.35 1.17 -2.50
C ASP A 73 -13.73 0.76 -3.84
N TYR A 74 -12.78 1.57 -4.34
CA TYR A 74 -12.07 1.28 -5.60
C TYR A 74 -11.26 -0.02 -5.54
N HIS A 75 -11.02 -0.58 -4.35
CA HIS A 75 -10.27 -1.83 -4.17
C HIS A 75 -11.07 -3.10 -4.53
N ARG A 76 -12.33 -2.99 -4.97
CA ARG A 76 -13.18 -4.17 -5.28
C ARG A 76 -13.30 -4.54 -6.76
N GLN A 77 -12.73 -3.76 -7.67
CA GLN A 77 -12.91 -3.97 -9.12
C GLN A 77 -11.67 -4.52 -9.80
N MET A 78 -10.48 -4.06 -9.41
CA MET A 78 -9.26 -4.84 -9.58
C MET A 78 -9.22 -5.90 -8.48
N ASN A 79 -9.04 -7.15 -8.85
CA ASN A 79 -9.01 -8.28 -7.92
C ASN A 79 -7.85 -9.22 -8.26
N GLN A 80 -7.64 -10.21 -7.40
CA GLN A 80 -6.58 -11.19 -7.57
C GLN A 80 -6.62 -11.87 -8.95
N THR A 81 -7.79 -12.35 -9.38
CA THR A 81 -7.94 -13.08 -10.65
C THR A 81 -7.54 -12.23 -11.85
N ASN A 82 -8.01 -10.97 -11.90
CA ASN A 82 -7.68 -10.07 -13.00
C ASN A 82 -6.19 -9.68 -12.98
N PHE A 83 -5.61 -9.50 -11.80
CA PHE A 83 -4.19 -9.20 -11.66
C PHE A 83 -3.30 -10.37 -12.05
N GLU A 84 -3.64 -11.58 -11.61
CA GLU A 84 -2.97 -12.82 -12.01
C GLU A 84 -3.00 -12.99 -13.52
N LYS A 85 -4.19 -12.86 -14.13
CA LYS A 85 -4.35 -12.95 -15.57
C LYS A 85 -3.50 -11.92 -16.32
N TRP A 86 -3.54 -10.65 -15.91
CA TRP A 86 -2.70 -9.61 -16.50
C TRP A 86 -1.21 -9.91 -16.33
N THR A 87 -0.81 -10.40 -15.16
CA THR A 87 0.59 -10.75 -14.88
C THR A 87 1.05 -11.87 -15.82
N THR A 88 0.26 -12.93 -15.97
CA THR A 88 0.61 -14.12 -16.76
C THR A 88 0.53 -13.89 -18.26
N GLU A 89 -0.47 -13.14 -18.72
CA GLU A 89 -0.75 -12.96 -20.16
C GLU A 89 -0.09 -11.71 -20.77
N MET A 90 0.14 -10.68 -19.96
CA MET A 90 0.61 -9.38 -20.45
C MET A 90 1.96 -8.98 -19.87
N LEU A 91 2.15 -9.08 -18.54
CA LEU A 91 3.40 -8.62 -17.92
C LEU A 91 4.58 -9.55 -18.25
N ILE A 92 4.51 -10.82 -17.84
CA ILE A 92 5.62 -11.78 -17.97
C ILE A 92 6.06 -11.97 -19.43
N PRO A 93 5.16 -12.16 -20.42
CA PRO A 93 5.60 -12.38 -21.80
C PRO A 93 6.30 -11.17 -22.44
N ASN A 94 6.06 -9.96 -21.92
CA ASN A 94 6.61 -8.71 -22.46
C ASN A 94 7.74 -8.12 -21.60
N LEU A 95 8.12 -8.77 -20.49
CA LEU A 95 9.24 -8.36 -19.66
C LEU A 95 10.57 -8.89 -20.22
N PRO A 96 11.60 -8.04 -20.38
CA PRO A 96 12.93 -8.51 -20.76
C PRO A 96 13.58 -9.30 -19.60
N PRO A 97 14.02 -10.55 -19.79
CA PRO A 97 14.70 -11.30 -18.74
C PRO A 97 16.22 -11.03 -18.72
N PRO A 98 16.87 -10.87 -17.55
CA PRO A 98 16.27 -10.70 -16.22
C PRO A 98 15.77 -9.26 -16.00
N SER A 99 14.69 -9.11 -15.24
CA SER A 99 14.15 -7.80 -14.82
C SER A 99 13.90 -7.78 -13.32
N VAL A 100 14.00 -6.59 -12.72
CA VAL A 100 13.53 -6.32 -11.36
C VAL A 100 12.13 -5.71 -11.45
N VAL A 101 11.13 -6.40 -10.90
CA VAL A 101 9.74 -5.99 -10.87
C VAL A 101 9.45 -5.38 -9.50
N VAL A 102 9.23 -4.07 -9.48
CA VAL A 102 8.84 -3.33 -8.28
C VAL A 102 7.31 -3.32 -8.17
N MET A 103 6.77 -3.73 -7.02
CA MET A 103 5.32 -3.76 -6.77
C MET A 103 4.96 -3.09 -5.44
N ASP A 104 3.82 -2.40 -5.40
CA ASP A 104 3.22 -1.95 -4.13
C ASP A 104 2.60 -3.13 -3.35
N ASN A 105 2.05 -2.86 -2.17
CA ASN A 105 1.43 -3.87 -1.30
C ASN A 105 -0.10 -3.91 -1.39
N ALA A 106 -0.68 -3.63 -2.57
CA ALA A 106 -2.12 -3.77 -2.75
C ALA A 106 -2.59 -5.18 -2.36
N THR A 107 -3.80 -5.29 -1.79
CA THR A 107 -4.31 -6.55 -1.23
C THR A 107 -4.38 -7.67 -2.27
N TYR A 108 -4.72 -7.33 -3.52
CA TYR A 108 -4.78 -8.26 -4.64
C TYR A 108 -3.40 -8.63 -5.22
N HIS A 109 -2.34 -7.86 -4.95
CA HIS A 109 -0.97 -8.27 -5.22
C HIS A 109 -0.42 -9.21 -4.13
N SER A 110 -0.96 -9.11 -2.91
CA SER A 110 -0.37 -9.67 -1.68
C SER A 110 -1.07 -10.95 -1.21
N VAL A 111 -1.55 -11.76 -2.15
CA VAL A 111 -2.21 -13.03 -1.82
C VAL A 111 -1.17 -14.08 -1.47
N GLN A 112 -1.24 -14.59 -0.24
CA GLN A 112 -0.26 -15.55 0.27
C GLN A 112 -0.41 -16.91 -0.40
N GLU A 113 0.70 -17.46 -0.90
CA GLU A 113 0.77 -18.79 -1.55
C GLU A 113 0.48 -19.92 -0.55
N ASN A 114 1.04 -19.80 0.65
CA ASN A 114 0.90 -20.77 1.73
C ASN A 114 0.30 -20.11 2.98
N LYS A 115 -0.91 -19.55 2.82
CA LYS A 115 -1.58 -18.77 3.87
C LYS A 115 -1.68 -19.54 5.18
N VAL A 116 -1.01 -19.01 6.21
CA VAL A 116 -0.98 -19.60 7.54
C VAL A 116 -2.38 -19.51 8.18
N PRO A 117 -2.94 -20.62 8.70
CA PRO A 117 -4.22 -20.59 9.41
C PRO A 117 -4.15 -19.70 10.66
N THR A 118 -5.28 -19.13 11.06
CA THR A 118 -5.39 -18.33 12.28
C THR A 118 -5.99 -19.17 13.42
N LYS A 119 -5.97 -18.66 14.66
CA LYS A 119 -6.64 -19.29 15.81
C LYS A 119 -8.13 -19.58 15.55
N CYS A 120 -8.76 -18.78 14.69
CA CYS A 120 -10.15 -18.90 14.32
C CYS A 120 -10.40 -19.88 13.16
N SER A 121 -9.35 -20.31 12.43
CA SER A 121 -9.49 -21.27 11.31
C SER A 121 -10.13 -22.58 11.76
N THR A 122 -10.82 -23.26 10.84
CA THR A 122 -11.44 -24.56 11.13
C THR A 122 -10.38 -25.65 11.30
N LYS A 123 -10.73 -26.72 12.02
CA LYS A 123 -9.83 -27.86 12.25
C LYS A 123 -9.36 -28.52 10.93
N PRO A 124 -10.22 -28.73 9.92
CA PRO A 124 -9.78 -29.25 8.61
C PRO A 124 -8.75 -28.34 7.93
N VAL A 125 -8.95 -27.03 7.95
CA VAL A 125 -7.99 -26.07 7.35
C VAL A 125 -6.63 -26.12 8.05
N MET A 126 -6.62 -26.28 9.38
CA MET A 126 -5.36 -26.44 10.13
C MET A 126 -4.64 -27.74 9.75
N LEU A 127 -5.36 -28.85 9.65
CA LEU A 127 -4.80 -30.16 9.27
C LEU A 127 -4.26 -30.14 7.84
N GLU A 128 -5.03 -29.61 6.89
CA GLU A 128 -4.63 -29.49 5.49
C GLU A 128 -3.35 -28.67 5.35
N TRP A 129 -3.25 -27.53 6.05
CA TRP A 129 -2.04 -26.72 6.04
C TRP A 129 -0.85 -27.48 6.65
N LEU A 130 -1.02 -28.16 7.79
CA LEU A 130 0.06 -28.94 8.42
C LEU A 130 0.57 -30.06 7.49
N LEU A 131 -0.34 -30.82 6.88
CA LEU A 131 -0.01 -31.86 5.91
C LEU A 131 0.70 -31.28 4.68
N LYS A 132 0.20 -30.17 4.11
CA LYS A 132 0.84 -29.46 3.00
C LYS A 132 2.27 -29.02 3.32
N ASN A 133 2.55 -28.71 4.60
CA ASN A 133 3.87 -28.31 5.09
C ASN A 133 4.70 -29.48 5.65
N ASN A 134 4.30 -30.73 5.36
CA ASN A 134 4.98 -31.95 5.82
C ASN A 134 5.11 -32.04 7.35
N VAL A 135 4.12 -31.54 8.09
CA VAL A 135 4.03 -31.64 9.55
C VAL A 135 3.00 -32.70 9.91
N GLU A 136 3.43 -33.72 10.64
CA GLU A 136 2.54 -34.79 11.11
C GLU A 136 1.50 -34.21 12.08
N ALA A 137 0.22 -34.45 11.77
CA ALA A 137 -0.90 -33.97 12.57
C ALA A 137 -2.05 -34.97 12.51
N SER A 138 -2.67 -35.24 13.66
CA SER A 138 -3.77 -36.19 13.76
C SER A 138 -5.12 -35.48 13.83
N ILE A 139 -6.13 -36.07 13.18
CA ILE A 139 -7.53 -35.62 13.28
C ILE A 139 -8.08 -35.69 14.71
N LEU A 140 -7.43 -36.42 15.61
CA LEU A 140 -7.82 -36.49 17.03
C LEU A 140 -7.34 -35.27 17.83
N MET A 141 -6.30 -34.57 17.39
CA MET A 141 -5.73 -33.41 18.10
C MET A 141 -6.75 -32.28 18.26
N ARG A 142 -6.73 -31.55 19.36
CA ARG A 142 -7.57 -30.36 19.55
C ARG A 142 -7.04 -29.17 18.74
N LYS A 143 -7.89 -28.16 18.50
CA LYS A 143 -7.52 -26.97 17.71
C LYS A 143 -6.32 -26.23 18.29
N ASP A 144 -6.17 -26.20 19.61
CA ASP A 144 -5.05 -25.56 20.28
C ASP A 144 -3.73 -26.32 20.08
N GLU A 145 -3.76 -27.65 20.02
CA GLU A 145 -2.58 -28.48 19.73
C GLU A 145 -2.16 -28.30 18.27
N LEU A 146 -3.12 -28.34 17.33
CA LEU A 146 -2.86 -28.08 15.92
C LEU A 146 -2.31 -26.66 15.69
N PHE A 147 -2.90 -25.66 16.34
CA PHE A 147 -2.42 -24.29 16.20
C PHE A 147 -1.03 -24.08 16.79
N ARG A 148 -0.67 -24.77 17.88
CA ARG A 148 0.71 -24.77 18.41
C ARG A 148 1.71 -25.32 17.40
N LEU A 149 1.39 -26.42 16.72
CA LEU A 149 2.23 -26.94 15.64
C LEU A 149 2.38 -25.92 14.49
N ILE A 150 1.30 -25.24 14.12
CA ILE A 150 1.33 -24.18 13.10
C ILE A 150 2.24 -23.04 13.54
N GLU A 151 2.20 -22.60 14.81
CA GLU A 151 3.06 -21.53 15.29
C GLU A 151 4.55 -21.88 15.27
N ILE A 152 4.89 -23.15 15.49
CA ILE A 152 6.27 -23.67 15.43
C ILE A 152 6.77 -23.74 13.97
N HIS A 153 5.91 -24.18 13.05
CA HIS A 153 6.32 -24.50 11.67
C HIS A 153 5.97 -23.42 10.64
N LYS A 154 5.25 -22.35 11.02
CA LYS A 154 4.95 -21.26 10.09
C LYS A 154 6.24 -20.60 9.59
N PRO A 155 6.30 -20.21 8.31
CA PRO A 155 7.43 -19.46 7.80
C PRO A 155 7.53 -18.11 8.52
N LYS A 156 8.77 -17.63 8.71
CA LYS A 156 9.03 -16.31 9.30
C LYS A 156 8.52 -15.19 8.40
N GLU A 157 8.78 -15.34 7.10
CA GLU A 157 8.37 -14.39 6.08
C GLU A 157 7.18 -14.91 5.27
N LYS A 158 6.35 -13.98 4.82
CA LYS A 158 5.22 -14.30 3.94
C LYS A 158 5.73 -14.41 2.51
N THR A 159 5.26 -15.43 1.80
CA THR A 159 5.43 -15.54 0.34
C THR A 159 4.11 -15.25 -0.34
N PHE A 160 4.17 -14.53 -1.45
CA PHE A 160 3.00 -14.14 -2.24
C PHE A 160 2.98 -14.88 -3.58
N LYS A 161 1.80 -15.31 -4.00
CA LYS A 161 1.60 -16.15 -5.19
C LYS A 161 2.20 -15.52 -6.45
N ILE A 162 1.94 -14.22 -6.68
CA ILE A 162 2.51 -13.50 -7.82
C ILE A 162 4.02 -13.37 -7.71
N ASP A 163 4.57 -13.17 -6.52
CA ASP A 163 6.01 -13.00 -6.35
C ASP A 163 6.74 -14.28 -6.74
N GLU A 164 6.23 -15.43 -6.29
CA GLU A 164 6.79 -16.73 -6.64
C GLU A 164 6.61 -17.04 -8.14
N TYR A 165 5.48 -16.64 -8.74
CA TYR A 165 5.27 -16.77 -10.18
C TYR A 165 6.28 -15.95 -10.98
N VAL A 166 6.47 -14.68 -10.66
CA VAL A 166 7.45 -13.79 -11.32
C VAL A 166 8.88 -14.32 -11.14
N LYS A 167 9.25 -14.76 -9.93
CA LYS A 167 10.54 -15.39 -9.64
C LYS A 167 10.79 -16.65 -10.45
N SER A 168 9.77 -17.51 -10.61
CA SER A 168 9.90 -18.75 -11.37
C SER A 168 10.20 -18.53 -12.86
N HIS A 169 9.96 -17.32 -13.38
CA HIS A 169 10.29 -16.91 -14.75
C HIS A 169 11.64 -16.17 -14.86
N GLY A 170 12.47 -16.21 -13.81
CA GLY A 170 13.81 -15.64 -13.82
C GLY A 170 13.89 -14.13 -13.54
N HIS A 171 12.80 -13.54 -13.04
CA HIS A 171 12.76 -12.13 -12.62
C HIS A 171 12.93 -11.99 -11.11
N ILE A 172 13.31 -10.79 -10.66
CA ILE A 172 13.41 -10.45 -9.24
C ILE A 172 12.19 -9.62 -8.87
N VAL A 173 11.65 -9.82 -7.66
CA VAL A 173 10.54 -9.01 -7.14
C VAL A 173 11.02 -8.21 -5.95
N VAL A 174 10.73 -6.90 -5.98
CA VAL A 174 10.96 -5.98 -4.87
C VAL A 174 9.63 -5.34 -4.49
N ARG A 175 9.28 -5.39 -3.21
CA ARG A 175 8.06 -4.77 -2.68
C ARG A 175 8.39 -3.40 -2.11
N LEU A 176 7.62 -2.39 -2.48
CA LEU A 176 7.74 -1.06 -1.89
C LEU A 176 7.42 -1.11 -0.40
N PRO A 177 8.12 -0.33 0.44
CA PRO A 177 7.70 -0.11 1.81
C PRO A 177 6.29 0.51 1.85
N SER A 178 5.54 0.20 2.92
CA SER A 178 4.22 0.81 3.13
C SER A 178 4.32 2.33 3.15
N TYR A 179 3.38 2.99 2.49
CA TYR A 179 3.29 4.46 2.38
C TYR A 179 4.42 5.15 1.60
N MET A 180 5.29 4.41 0.91
CA MET A 180 6.37 4.95 0.07
C MET A 180 6.04 4.81 -1.43
N CYS A 181 4.86 5.30 -1.84
CA CYS A 181 4.47 5.27 -3.25
C CYS A 181 5.24 6.28 -4.12
N ASP A 182 5.89 7.26 -3.49
CA ASP A 182 6.81 8.22 -4.12
C ASP A 182 8.06 7.57 -4.71
N LEU A 183 8.44 6.39 -4.19
CA LEU A 183 9.49 5.54 -4.76
C LEU A 183 9.04 4.74 -5.99
N ASN A 184 7.79 4.90 -6.44
CA ASN A 184 7.27 4.21 -7.62
C ASN A 184 7.21 5.16 -8.83
N PRO A 185 8.08 5.02 -9.84
CA PRO A 185 8.13 5.95 -10.98
C PRO A 185 6.82 5.96 -11.79
N ILE A 186 6.03 4.87 -11.74
CA ILE A 186 4.74 4.83 -12.43
C ILE A 186 3.73 5.84 -11.86
N GLU A 187 3.87 6.28 -10.61
CA GLU A 187 3.00 7.31 -10.03
C GLU A 187 3.20 8.68 -10.71
N LEU A 188 4.42 8.96 -11.17
CA LEU A 188 4.72 10.15 -11.97
C LEU A 188 4.13 10.04 -13.38
N ALA A 189 4.20 8.85 -13.98
CA ALA A 189 3.52 8.56 -15.24
C ALA A 189 2.00 8.74 -15.11
N TRP A 190 1.39 8.23 -14.03
CA TRP A 190 -0.01 8.46 -13.71
C TRP A 190 -0.33 9.94 -13.50
N ALA A 191 0.53 10.69 -12.82
CA ALA A 191 0.36 12.13 -12.67
C ALA A 191 0.34 12.85 -14.02
N LYS A 192 1.28 12.51 -14.92
CA LYS A 192 1.32 13.06 -16.29
C LYS A 192 0.07 12.71 -17.09
N ILE A 193 -0.35 11.44 -17.10
CA ILE A 193 -1.56 10.98 -17.79
C ILE A 193 -2.78 11.73 -17.25
N LYS A 194 -2.96 11.79 -15.92
CA LYS A 194 -4.06 12.53 -15.29
C LYS A 194 -4.06 14.00 -15.71
N ARG A 195 -2.89 14.64 -15.85
CA ARG A 195 -2.77 16.03 -16.30
C ARG A 195 -3.23 16.21 -17.75
N ILE A 196 -2.76 15.35 -18.66
CA ILE A 196 -3.16 15.39 -20.08
C ILE A 196 -4.67 15.17 -20.19
N VAL A 197 -5.18 14.14 -19.54
CA VAL A 197 -6.61 13.82 -19.51
C VAL A 197 -7.41 15.03 -19.03
N ARG A 198 -7.04 15.67 -17.91
CA ARG A 198 -7.72 16.89 -17.42
C ARG A 198 -7.66 18.06 -18.41
N GLY A 199 -6.54 18.25 -19.10
CA GLY A 199 -6.39 19.30 -20.12
C GLY A 199 -7.35 19.13 -21.31
N HIS A 200 -7.69 17.89 -21.67
CA HIS A 200 -8.67 17.59 -22.72
C HIS A 200 -10.14 17.67 -22.25
N HIS A 201 -10.40 17.64 -20.94
CA HIS A 201 -11.75 17.66 -20.36
C HIS A 201 -12.43 19.05 -20.32
N ILE A 202 -11.87 20.06 -20.98
CA ILE A 202 -12.40 21.43 -20.93
C ILE A 202 -13.70 21.59 -21.76
N ASN A 203 -14.01 20.69 -22.71
CA ASN A 203 -15.16 20.86 -23.62
C ASN A 203 -16.07 19.60 -23.73
N SER A 204 -17.01 19.48 -22.80
CA SER A 204 -18.41 19.00 -22.99
C SER A 204 -18.79 17.52 -23.24
N ASP A 205 -17.90 16.56 -23.50
CA ASP A 205 -18.31 15.13 -23.58
C ASP A 205 -17.68 14.26 -22.48
N LEU A 206 -18.51 13.79 -21.55
CA LEU A 206 -18.16 12.88 -20.44
C LEU A 206 -18.45 11.41 -20.77
N SER A 207 -18.63 11.07 -22.05
CA SER A 207 -18.84 9.69 -22.49
C SER A 207 -17.65 8.80 -22.14
N LEU A 208 -17.93 7.53 -21.85
CA LEU A 208 -16.90 6.54 -21.56
C LEU A 208 -15.97 6.32 -22.77
N ILE A 209 -16.54 6.40 -23.98
CA ILE A 209 -15.80 6.27 -25.24
C ILE A 209 -14.77 7.39 -25.30
N LYS A 210 -15.19 8.64 -25.07
CA LYS A 210 -14.27 9.77 -25.12
C LYS A 210 -13.20 9.71 -24.04
N LEU A 211 -13.59 9.36 -22.82
CA LEU A 211 -12.65 9.15 -21.71
C LEU A 211 -11.60 8.09 -22.06
N ARG A 212 -12.01 7.00 -22.71
CA ARG A 212 -11.11 5.93 -23.16
C ARG A 212 -10.15 6.43 -24.23
N GLU A 213 -10.64 7.07 -25.29
CA GLU A 213 -9.81 7.63 -26.37
C GLU A 213 -8.76 8.61 -25.82
N VAL A 214 -9.19 9.53 -24.95
CA VAL A 214 -8.30 10.53 -24.35
C VAL A 214 -7.28 9.87 -23.42
N THR A 215 -7.67 8.80 -22.72
CA THR A 215 -6.73 8.05 -21.86
C THR A 215 -5.71 7.29 -22.70
N GLU A 216 -6.12 6.63 -23.78
CA GLU A 216 -5.21 5.94 -24.70
C GLU A 216 -4.24 6.92 -25.38
N LEU A 217 -4.72 8.10 -25.79
CA LEU A 217 -3.88 9.20 -26.28
C LEU A 217 -2.91 9.72 -25.21
N ALA A 218 -3.38 9.88 -23.97
CA ALA A 218 -2.53 10.35 -22.89
C ALA A 218 -1.41 9.35 -22.56
N ILE A 219 -1.70 8.04 -22.64
CA ILE A 219 -0.69 6.98 -22.48
C ILE A 219 0.35 7.06 -23.60
N SER A 220 -0.06 7.23 -24.86
CA SER A 220 0.87 7.32 -25.99
C SER A 220 1.74 8.58 -26.00
N GLN A 221 1.32 9.63 -25.27
CA GLN A 221 2.09 10.86 -25.07
C GLN A 221 3.09 10.79 -23.90
N VAL A 222 3.11 9.70 -23.12
CA VAL A 222 4.18 9.44 -22.15
C VAL A 222 5.35 8.80 -22.89
N THR A 223 6.39 9.59 -23.12
CA THR A 223 7.55 9.23 -23.93
C THR A 223 8.61 8.49 -23.11
N GLU A 224 9.60 7.90 -23.79
CA GLU A 224 10.79 7.36 -23.13
C GLU A 224 11.56 8.43 -22.34
N GLU A 225 11.64 9.67 -22.86
CA GLU A 225 12.31 10.78 -22.16
C GLU A 225 11.60 11.13 -20.85
N ASP A 226 10.28 11.09 -20.82
CA ASP A 226 9.52 11.25 -19.57
C ASP A 226 9.85 10.15 -18.57
N TRP A 227 9.89 8.89 -19.04
CA TRP A 227 10.22 7.75 -18.19
C TRP A 227 11.63 7.84 -17.60
N ARG A 228 12.61 8.29 -18.38
CA ARG A 228 13.96 8.62 -17.89
C ARG A 228 13.90 9.67 -16.78
N GLY A 229 13.14 10.74 -16.98
CA GLY A 229 12.95 11.78 -15.96
C GLY A 229 12.23 11.28 -14.69
N PHE A 230 11.27 10.38 -14.82
CA PHE A 230 10.58 9.77 -13.67
C PHE A 230 11.52 8.88 -12.86
N ASP A 231 12.31 8.07 -13.56
CA ASP A 231 13.31 7.19 -12.97
C ASP A 231 14.41 8.00 -12.27
N ASP A 232 14.94 9.03 -12.92
CA ASP A 232 15.94 9.95 -12.33
C ASP A 232 15.41 10.64 -11.06
N HIS A 233 14.14 11.04 -11.06
CA HIS A 233 13.50 11.62 -9.87
C HIS A 233 13.46 10.62 -8.70
N VAL A 234 13.07 9.36 -8.98
CA VAL A 234 13.01 8.31 -7.97
C VAL A 234 14.41 7.99 -7.43
N ILE A 235 15.44 7.89 -8.28
CA ILE A 235 16.83 7.67 -7.85
C ILE A 235 17.29 8.75 -6.87
N VAL A 236 16.95 10.02 -7.12
CA VAL A 236 17.28 11.12 -6.20
C VAL A 236 16.53 10.98 -4.88
N LEU A 237 15.26 10.57 -4.91
CA LEU A 237 14.48 10.31 -3.70
C LEU A 237 15.05 9.14 -2.90
N GLU A 238 15.43 8.04 -3.56
CA GLU A 238 16.06 6.86 -2.95
C GLU A 238 17.32 7.25 -2.18
N GLU A 239 18.22 8.02 -2.81
CA GLU A 239 19.44 8.52 -2.17
C GLU A 239 19.11 9.42 -0.96
N HIS A 240 18.09 10.27 -1.07
CA HIS A 240 17.66 11.11 0.04
C HIS A 240 17.15 10.29 1.23
N TYR A 241 16.34 9.26 0.97
CA TYR A 241 15.87 8.32 2.01
C TYR A 241 17.04 7.58 2.64
N TRP A 242 17.96 7.06 1.83
CA TRP A 242 19.15 6.34 2.30
C TRP A 242 19.98 7.17 3.28
N GLN A 243 20.30 8.41 2.91
CA GLN A 243 21.07 9.32 3.76
C GLN A 243 20.33 9.66 5.05
N ARG A 244 19.04 10.02 4.94
CA ARG A 244 18.23 10.42 6.11
C ARG A 244 18.10 9.27 7.10
N ASP A 245 17.82 8.07 6.62
CA ASP A 245 17.55 6.91 7.47
C ASP A 245 18.85 6.44 8.15
N GLY A 246 20.00 6.49 7.45
CA GLY A 246 21.31 6.26 8.06
C GLY A 246 21.64 7.25 9.19
N LEU A 247 21.32 8.53 9.02
CA LEU A 247 21.50 9.54 10.09
C LEU A 247 20.60 9.26 11.31
N ILE A 248 19.39 8.73 11.09
CA ILE A 248 18.47 8.35 12.18
C ILE A 248 19.01 7.14 12.92
N GLU A 249 19.47 6.10 12.21
CA GLU A 249 20.08 4.91 12.79
C GLU A 249 21.26 5.29 13.70
N ASP A 250 22.19 6.09 13.18
CA ASP A 250 23.32 6.64 13.94
C ASP A 250 22.88 7.42 15.19
N ALA A 251 21.81 8.21 15.09
CA ALA A 251 21.28 8.98 16.22
C ALA A 251 20.62 8.09 17.27
N VAL A 252 19.89 7.05 16.86
CA VAL A 252 19.28 6.06 17.74
C VAL A 252 20.38 5.27 18.47
N ASP A 253 21.42 4.82 17.77
CA ASP A 253 22.53 4.09 18.37
C ASP A 253 23.31 4.94 19.37
N ARG A 254 23.56 6.22 19.05
CA ARG A 254 24.11 7.19 20.01
C ARG A 254 23.21 7.35 21.24
N PHE A 255 21.89 7.41 21.06
CA PHE A 255 20.96 7.55 22.18
C PHE A 255 20.88 6.28 23.04
N LEU A 256 20.88 5.10 22.43
CA LEU A 256 20.86 3.80 23.12
C LEU A 256 22.18 3.53 23.86
N SER A 257 23.32 3.89 23.28
CA SER A 257 24.62 3.80 23.95
C SER A 257 24.71 4.76 25.14
N LEU A 258 24.22 5.99 25.01
CA LEU A 258 24.10 6.94 26.13
C LEU A 258 23.16 6.44 27.24
N ARG A 259 22.06 5.76 26.88
CA ARG A 259 21.16 5.13 27.85
C ARG A 259 21.76 3.92 28.56
N SER A 260 22.59 3.12 27.87
CA SER A 260 23.35 2.03 28.53
C SER A 260 24.43 2.56 29.48
N ALA A 261 24.97 3.76 29.23
CA ALA A 261 25.94 4.40 30.10
C ALA A 261 25.32 5.06 31.35
N MET A 262 24.02 5.33 31.34
CA MET A 262 23.29 5.84 32.51
C MET A 262 22.61 4.68 33.24
N THR A 263 23.05 4.37 34.46
CA THR A 263 22.35 3.44 35.34
C THR A 263 20.95 3.99 35.66
N VAL A 264 19.93 3.50 34.97
CA VAL A 264 18.53 3.75 35.35
C VAL A 264 18.24 2.86 36.56
N MET A 265 18.47 3.40 37.77
CA MET A 265 17.95 2.79 39.00
C MET A 265 16.43 3.02 39.05
N ILE A 266 15.66 2.00 38.69
CA ILE A 266 14.23 1.96 39.00
C ILE A 266 14.12 1.53 40.46
N VAL A 267 13.98 2.50 41.37
CA VAL A 267 13.64 2.24 42.77
C VAL A 267 12.11 2.20 42.87
N THR A 268 11.53 1.01 42.93
CA THR A 268 10.12 0.84 43.32
C THR A 268 10.03 0.78 44.84
N PRO A 269 9.19 1.60 45.50
CA PRO A 269 8.93 1.41 46.92
C PRO A 269 8.07 0.15 47.08
N ILE A 270 8.64 -0.88 47.71
CA ILE A 270 7.89 -1.98 48.30
C ILE A 270 7.10 -1.38 49.47
N LEU A 271 5.77 -1.31 49.35
CA LEU A 271 4.91 -1.15 50.51
C LEU A 271 4.52 -2.56 50.98
N PRO A 272 5.00 -3.01 52.16
CA PRO A 272 4.53 -4.26 52.74
C PRO A 272 3.08 -4.09 53.20
N TYR A 273 2.32 -5.17 53.06
CA TYR A 273 0.96 -5.37 53.56
C TYR A 273 0.65 -4.63 54.86
N LEU A 274 -0.51 -3.95 54.88
CA LEU A 274 -1.56 -4.09 55.90
C LEU A 274 -2.93 -3.88 55.23
#